data_AF-A0A6H9S5L3-F1
#
_entry.id   AF-A0A6H9S5L3-F1
#
_cell.length_a   1.000
_cell.length_b   1.000
_cell.length_c   1.000
_cell.angle_alpha   90.00
_cell.angle_beta   90.00
_cell.angle_gamma   90.00
#
_symmetry.space_group_name_H-M   'P 1'
#
loop_
_entity.id
_entity.type
_entity.pdbx_description
1 polymer ?
#
loop_
_entity_poly.entity_id
_entity_poly.type
_entity_poly.pdbx_seq_one_letter_code
_entity_poly.pdbx_strand_id
1 'polypeptide(L)'
;QRLETLSVALSRRYVQCSQAIWVAPFDAVRQDLKQGALVELELGAREPGGSVGLCTNPALPVTPQAQWCMEVLREVGQEYLEGKYP
;
A
#
# COMPACT_ATOMS: atom_id res chain seq x y z
N GLN A 1 -16.42 -17.80 -9.51
CA GLN A 1 -15.08 -18.43 -9.54
C GLN A 1 -14.23 -17.78 -8.47
N ARG A 2 -13.34 -18.54 -7.83
CA ARG A 2 -12.41 -18.02 -6.81
C ARG A 2 -11.15 -17.51 -7.50
N LEU A 3 -10.71 -16.31 -7.16
CA LEU A 3 -9.47 -15.69 -7.66
C LEU A 3 -8.43 -15.68 -6.54
N GLU A 4 -7.23 -16.19 -6.81
CA GLU A 4 -6.08 -16.10 -5.93
C GLU A 4 -4.97 -15.33 -6.67
N THR A 5 -4.51 -14.21 -6.11
CA THR A 5 -3.49 -13.37 -6.74
C THR A 5 -2.81 -12.47 -5.72
N LEU A 6 -1.55 -12.09 -6.02
CA LEU A 6 -0.81 -11.05 -5.30
C LEU A 6 -0.92 -9.68 -5.98
N SER A 7 -1.60 -9.59 -7.14
CA SER A 7 -1.73 -8.33 -7.88
C SER A 7 -2.84 -7.47 -7.29
N VAL A 8 -2.43 -6.40 -6.60
CA VAL A 8 -3.34 -5.35 -6.07
C VAL A 8 -4.20 -4.76 -7.18
N ALA A 9 -3.61 -4.47 -8.35
CA ALA A 9 -4.35 -3.86 -9.46
C ALA A 9 -5.46 -4.79 -10.00
N LEU A 10 -5.16 -6.09 -10.13
CA LEU A 10 -6.15 -7.07 -10.56
C LEU A 10 -7.24 -7.25 -9.51
N SER A 11 -6.87 -7.40 -8.23
CA SER A 11 -7.83 -7.55 -7.12
C SER A 11 -8.78 -6.36 -7.03
N ARG A 12 -8.24 -5.13 -7.11
CA ARG A 12 -9.03 -3.90 -7.13
C ARG A 12 -10.03 -3.89 -8.28
N ARG A 13 -9.61 -4.22 -9.51
CA ARG A 13 -10.51 -4.26 -10.65
C ARG A 13 -11.56 -5.36 -10.53
N TYR A 14 -11.19 -6.51 -9.98
CA TYR A 14 -12.08 -7.65 -9.80
C TYR A 14 -13.20 -7.32 -8.81
N VAL A 15 -12.87 -6.73 -7.65
CA VAL A 15 -13.86 -6.35 -6.63
C VAL A 15 -14.81 -5.26 -7.15
N GLN A 16 -14.31 -4.30 -7.94
CA GLN A 16 -15.13 -3.23 -8.53
C GLN A 16 -16.15 -3.70 -9.58
N CYS A 17 -15.88 -4.82 -10.25
CA CYS A 17 -16.72 -5.35 -11.33
C CYS A 17 -17.57 -6.56 -10.92
N SER A 18 -17.59 -6.89 -9.64
CA SER A 18 -18.26 -8.10 -9.15
C SER A 18 -18.82 -7.89 -7.74
N GLN A 19 -19.36 -8.95 -7.15
CA GLN A 19 -19.78 -8.97 -5.74
C GLN A 19 -18.74 -9.67 -4.85
N ALA A 20 -17.46 -9.65 -5.26
CA ALA A 20 -16.39 -10.23 -4.48
C ALA A 20 -16.12 -9.42 -3.20
N ILE A 21 -15.54 -10.08 -2.20
CA ILE A 21 -14.94 -9.43 -1.04
C ILE A 21 -13.44 -9.62 -1.17
N TRP A 22 -12.66 -8.58 -0.85
CA TRP A 22 -11.21 -8.60 -0.95
C TRP A 22 -10.58 -8.21 0.39
N VAL A 23 -9.72 -9.08 0.91
CA VAL A 23 -8.82 -8.74 2.02
C VAL A 23 -7.62 -8.00 1.43
N ALA A 24 -7.55 -6.70 1.65
CA ALA A 24 -6.56 -5.81 1.06
C ALA A 24 -5.65 -5.20 2.12
N PRO A 25 -4.37 -4.92 1.80
CA PRO A 25 -3.57 -3.99 2.58
C PRO A 25 -4.28 -2.63 2.61
N PHE A 26 -4.47 -2.05 3.80
CA PHE A 26 -5.23 -0.82 3.97
C PHE A 26 -4.73 0.31 3.08
N ASP A 27 -3.40 0.50 3.01
CA ASP A 27 -2.76 1.55 2.22
C ASP A 27 -3.05 1.43 0.72
N ALA A 28 -3.28 0.21 0.21
CA ALA A 28 -3.58 -0.03 -1.19
C ALA A 28 -5.02 0.37 -1.59
N VAL A 29 -5.93 0.44 -0.62
CA VAL A 29 -7.35 0.79 -0.82
C VAL A 29 -7.75 2.11 -0.16
N ARG A 30 -6.85 2.74 0.60
CA ARG A 30 -7.10 4.00 1.33
C ARG A 30 -7.79 5.07 0.49
N GLN A 31 -7.36 5.24 -0.76
CA GLN A 31 -7.97 6.23 -1.66
C GLN A 31 -9.35 5.81 -2.16
N ASP A 32 -9.59 4.53 -2.42
CA ASP A 32 -10.92 4.05 -2.81
C ASP A 32 -11.91 4.23 -1.66
N LEU A 33 -11.47 3.96 -0.43
CA LEU A 33 -12.26 4.18 0.79
C LEU A 33 -12.58 5.67 0.96
N LYS A 34 -11.57 6.54 0.83
CA LYS A 34 -11.73 8.01 0.89
C LYS A 34 -12.72 8.54 -0.15
N GLN A 35 -12.74 7.92 -1.35
CA GLN A 35 -13.64 8.30 -2.45
C GLN A 35 -15.01 7.60 -2.39
N GLY A 36 -15.23 6.66 -1.46
CA GLY A 36 -16.44 5.85 -1.41
C GLY A 36 -16.58 4.83 -2.56
N ALA A 37 -15.51 4.58 -3.32
CA ALA A 37 -15.48 3.58 -4.37
C ALA A 37 -15.40 2.14 -3.81
N LEU A 38 -14.89 1.99 -2.59
CA LEU A 38 -14.94 0.78 -1.78
C LEU A 38 -15.46 1.13 -0.38
N VAL A 39 -15.96 0.11 0.32
CA VAL A 39 -16.36 0.19 1.72
C VAL A 39 -15.64 -0.88 2.52
N GLU A 40 -15.19 -0.53 3.73
CA GLU A 40 -14.60 -1.49 4.65
C GLU A 40 -15.71 -2.34 5.29
N LEU A 41 -15.49 -3.65 5.35
CA LEU A 41 -16.38 -4.58 6.06
C LEU A 41 -15.77 -4.88 7.43
N GLU A 42 -16.42 -4.44 8.49
CA GLU A 42 -15.99 -4.73 9.86
C GLU A 42 -16.28 -6.21 10.21
N LEU A 43 -15.25 -7.05 10.14
CA LEU A 43 -15.35 -8.49 10.42
C LEU A 43 -14.84 -8.88 11.82
N GLY A 44 -14.56 -7.88 12.68
CA GLY A 44 -14.13 -8.09 14.07
C GLY A 44 -12.65 -8.49 14.25
N ALA A 45 -11.87 -8.54 13.16
CA ALA A 45 -10.43 -8.81 13.20
C ALA A 45 -9.65 -7.64 12.59
N ARG A 46 -8.68 -7.12 13.34
CA ARG A 46 -7.73 -6.10 12.87
C ARG A 46 -6.32 -6.63 13.04
N GLU A 47 -5.77 -7.16 11.96
CA GLU A 47 -4.39 -7.61 11.93
C GLU A 47 -3.43 -6.40 11.99
N PRO A 48 -2.35 -6.47 12.78
CA PRO A 48 -1.31 -5.45 12.72
C PRO A 48 -0.67 -5.43 11.32
N GLY A 49 -0.49 -4.23 10.77
CA GLY A 49 0.22 -4.05 9.50
C GLY A 49 1.69 -4.45 9.59
N GLY A 50 2.29 -4.71 8.43
CA GLY A 50 3.74 -4.93 8.30
C GLY A 50 4.51 -3.62 8.14
N SER A 51 5.79 -3.64 8.53
CA SER A 51 6.73 -2.53 8.24
C SER A 51 7.09 -2.51 6.76
N VAL A 52 7.12 -1.32 6.16
CA VAL A 52 7.65 -1.07 4.82
C VAL A 52 8.92 -0.24 4.94
N GLY A 53 9.99 -0.63 4.23
CA GLY A 53 11.30 0.01 4.37
C GLY A 53 12.10 0.00 3.07
N LEU A 54 13.23 0.72 3.11
CA LEU A 54 14.19 0.80 2.02
C LEU A 54 15.36 -0.13 2.30
N CYS A 55 15.74 -0.92 1.30
CA CYS A 55 16.89 -1.82 1.37
C CYS A 55 17.92 -1.40 0.32
N THR A 56 19.19 -1.39 0.72
CA THR A 56 20.34 -1.20 -0.18
C THR A 56 21.13 -2.49 -0.28
N ASN A 57 21.72 -2.77 -1.44
CA ASN A 57 22.67 -3.87 -1.55
C ASN A 57 23.98 -3.50 -0.82
N PRO A 58 24.37 -4.20 0.26
CA PRO A 58 25.57 -3.86 1.02
C PRO A 58 26.87 -4.07 0.22
N ALA A 59 26.84 -4.84 -0.87
CA ALA A 59 28.00 -5.08 -1.72
C ALA A 59 28.29 -3.93 -2.71
N LEU A 60 27.39 -2.95 -2.83
CA LEU A 60 27.53 -1.83 -3.76
C LEU A 60 27.52 -0.51 -2.99
N PRO A 61 28.40 0.45 -3.34
CA PRO A 61 28.34 1.78 -2.74
C PRO A 61 27.03 2.47 -3.14
N VAL A 62 26.42 3.16 -2.19
CA VAL A 62 25.26 4.01 -2.45
C VAL A 62 25.73 5.24 -3.22
N THR A 63 25.16 5.50 -4.40
CA THR A 63 25.47 6.70 -5.17
C THR A 63 24.87 7.94 -4.52
N PRO A 64 25.44 9.15 -4.72
CA PRO A 64 24.84 10.38 -4.22
C PRO A 64 23.39 10.58 -4.66
N GLN A 65 23.04 10.18 -5.89
CA GLN A 65 21.69 10.28 -6.43
C GLN A 65 20.73 9.32 -5.71
N ALA A 66 21.19 8.10 -5.40
CA ALA A 66 20.41 7.15 -4.62
C ALA A 66 20.20 7.66 -3.19
N GLN A 67 21.22 8.27 -2.58
CA GLN A 67 21.11 8.88 -1.25
C GLN A 67 20.03 9.97 -1.22
N TRP A 68 20.05 10.90 -2.18
CA TRP A 68 19.02 11.94 -2.30
C TRP A 68 17.62 11.36 -2.50
N CYS A 69 17.48 10.33 -3.35
CA CYS A 69 16.21 9.65 -3.54
C CYS A 69 15.69 9.03 -2.22
N MET A 70 16.56 8.36 -1.46
CA MET A 70 16.18 7.80 -0.17
C MET A 70 15.80 8.87 0.86
N GLU A 71 16.44 10.04 0.84
CA GLU A 71 16.07 11.17 1.71
C GLU A 71 14.67 11.68 1.39
N VAL A 72 14.36 11.92 0.11
CA VAL A 72 13.03 12.34 -0.34
C VAL A 72 11.98 11.27 -0.03
N LEU A 73 12.29 9.99 -0.23
CA LEU A 73 11.37 8.90 0.10
C LEU A 73 11.07 8.82 1.61
N ARG A 74 12.05 9.13 2.47
CA ARG A 74 11.83 9.20 3.93
C ARG A 74 10.95 10.39 4.31
N GLU A 75 11.17 11.55 3.69
CA GLU A 75 10.35 12.74 3.89
C GLU A 75 8.89 12.47 3.52
N VAL A 76 8.64 12.00 2.29
CA VAL A 76 7.29 11.66 1.81
C VAL A 76 6.68 10.53 2.63
N GLY A 77 7.47 9.54 3.05
CA GLY A 77 7.02 8.47 3.93
C GLY A 77 6.56 8.98 5.29
N GLN A 78 7.24 9.97 5.85
CA GLN A 78 6.83 10.61 7.10
C GLN A 78 5.53 11.41 6.92
N GLU A 79 5.40 12.18 5.84
CA GLU A 79 4.15 12.86 5.51
C GLU A 79 2.99 11.89 5.31
N TYR A 80 3.27 10.70 4.76
CA TYR A 80 2.29 9.64 4.59
C TYR A 80 1.76 9.09 5.91
N LEU A 81 2.68 8.80 6.83
CA LEU A 81 2.36 8.35 8.19
C LEU A 81 1.56 9.40 8.96
N GLU A 82 1.88 10.68 8.77
CA GLU A 82 1.18 11.81 9.37
C GLU A 82 -0.15 12.15 8.70
N GLY A 83 -0.48 11.49 7.57
CA GLY A 83 -1.70 11.72 6.81
C GLY A 83 -1.73 13.06 6.06
N LYS A 84 -0.57 13.67 5.83
CA LYS A 84 -0.39 14.88 5.02
C LYS A 84 -0.24 14.57 3.53
N TYR A 85 0.07 13.31 3.19
CA TYR A 85 0.27 12.84 1.82
C TYR A 85 -0.21 11.38 1.65
N PRO A 86 -0.78 10.98 0.50
CA PRO A 86 -1.58 11.84 -0.36
C PRO A 86 -2.90 12.28 0.33
#